data_AF-A0A968F4M0-F1
#
_entry.id   AF-A0A968F4M0-F1
#
_cell.length_a   1.000
_cell.length_b   1.000
_cell.length_c   1.000
_cell.angle_alpha   90.00
_cell.angle_beta   90.00
_cell.angle_gamma   90.00
#
_symmetry.space_group_name_H-M   'P 1'
#
loop_
_entity.id
_entity.type
_entity.pdbx_description
1 polymer ?
#
loop_
_entity_poly.entity_id
_entity_poly.type
_entity_poly.pdbx_seq_one_letter_code
_entity_poly.pdbx_strand_id
1 'polypeptide(L)'
;MEPLEGLEVMHKNRDTDVIMNLTNGPGKLCNAFGLTTAHSGIDMTKNVIFLEDDGYKPGKIIRTERIGIKNGRDKKWRFLIDGNKFVSKR
;
A
#
# COMPACT_ATOMS: atom_id res chain seq x y z
N MET A 1 -3.31 -0.66 -0.14
CA MET A 1 -3.49 -0.56 1.33
C MET A 1 -4.88 -0.01 1.54
N GLU A 2 -5.51 -0.28 2.69
CA GLU A 2 -6.82 0.28 3.01
C GLU A 2 -6.62 1.56 3.83
N PRO A 3 -7.03 2.74 3.33
CA PRO A 3 -6.93 3.98 4.09
C PRO A 3 -7.89 3.95 5.29
N LEU A 4 -7.37 4.12 6.50
CA LEU A 4 -8.16 4.15 7.73
C LEU A 4 -8.36 5.58 8.26
N GLU A 5 -7.29 6.39 8.24
CA GLU A 5 -7.25 7.74 8.80
C GLU A 5 -6.54 8.71 7.85
N GLY A 6 -6.67 10.02 8.11
CA GLY A 6 -5.98 11.06 7.34
C GLY A 6 -6.50 11.25 5.91
N LEU A 7 -7.74 10.84 5.62
CA LEU A 7 -8.32 10.84 4.27
C LEU A 7 -8.27 12.22 3.60
N GLU A 8 -8.57 13.30 4.32
CA GLU A 8 -8.53 14.66 3.78
C GLU A 8 -7.16 15.02 3.20
N VAL A 9 -6.09 14.68 3.93
CA VAL A 9 -4.71 14.90 3.47
C VAL A 9 -4.39 14.02 2.27
N MET A 10 -4.79 12.75 2.30
CA MET A 10 -4.57 11.83 1.18
C MET A 10 -5.30 12.27 -0.08
N HIS A 11 -6.55 12.72 0.01
CA HIS A 11 -7.35 13.24 -1.10
C HIS A 11 -6.66 14.47 -1.71
N LYS A 12 -6.23 15.42 -0.88
CA LYS A 12 -5.47 16.58 -1.32
C LYS A 12 -4.17 16.20 -2.02
N ASN A 13 -3.39 15.27 -1.45
CA ASN A 13 -2.12 14.84 -2.04
C ASN A 13 -2.30 14.05 -3.35
N ARG A 14 -3.45 13.40 -3.54
CA ARG A 14 -3.73 12.55 -4.70
C ARG A 14 -4.57 13.22 -5.78
N ASP A 15 -5.14 14.39 -5.49
CA ASP A 15 -6.06 15.13 -6.35
C ASP A 15 -7.22 14.23 -6.84
N THR A 16 -7.86 13.55 -5.91
CA THR A 16 -9.00 12.66 -6.20
C THR A 16 -9.81 12.38 -4.94
N ASP A 17 -11.13 12.33 -5.06
CA ASP A 17 -12.05 11.95 -3.96
C ASP A 17 -12.37 10.44 -3.93
N VAL A 18 -11.82 9.67 -4.86
CA VAL A 18 -12.06 8.23 -4.94
C VAL A 18 -11.15 7.51 -3.94
N ILE A 19 -11.70 7.17 -2.77
CA ILE A 19 -10.97 6.50 -1.69
C ILE A 19 -10.25 5.20 -2.14
N MET A 20 -10.87 4.37 -3.00
CA MET A 20 -10.24 3.17 -3.56
C MET A 20 -8.99 3.48 -4.40
N ASN A 21 -8.83 4.72 -4.87
CA ASN A 21 -7.74 5.16 -5.73
C ASN A 21 -6.60 5.85 -4.96
N LEU A 22 -6.74 6.03 -3.65
CA LEU A 22 -5.75 6.73 -2.83
C LEU A 22 -4.44 5.94 -2.71
N THR A 23 -4.53 4.67 -2.32
CA THR A 23 -3.37 3.84 -1.93
C THR A 23 -3.35 2.46 -2.58
N ASN A 24 -4.09 2.29 -3.69
CA ASN A 24 -4.12 1.07 -4.49
C ASN A 24 -2.92 0.95 -5.45
N GLY A 25 -1.72 1.27 -4.99
CA GLY A 25 -0.50 1.13 -5.78
C GLY A 25 0.69 1.73 -5.04
N PRO A 26 1.92 1.26 -5.30
CA PRO A 26 3.10 1.69 -4.55
C PRO A 26 3.36 3.20 -4.67
N GLY A 27 3.40 3.74 -5.89
CA GLY A 27 3.56 5.19 -6.08
C GLY A 27 2.39 6.02 -5.58
N LYS A 28 1.17 5.49 -5.65
CA LYS A 28 -0.03 6.16 -5.12
C LYS A 28 -0.01 6.24 -3.61
N LEU A 29 0.38 5.16 -2.94
CA LEU A 29 0.61 5.13 -1.50
C LEU A 29 1.65 6.17 -1.09
N CYS A 30 2.80 6.22 -1.78
CA CYS A 30 3.81 7.24 -1.47
C CYS A 30 3.24 8.65 -1.60
N ASN A 31 2.55 8.96 -2.70
CA ASN A 31 1.95 10.28 -2.90
C ASN A 31 0.90 10.61 -1.82
N ALA A 32 -0.03 9.68 -1.53
CA ALA A 32 -1.07 9.87 -0.51
C ALA A 32 -0.47 10.24 0.86
N PHE A 33 0.64 9.59 1.24
CA PHE A 33 1.35 9.82 2.49
C PHE A 33 2.37 10.96 2.44
N GLY A 34 2.58 11.62 1.29
CA GLY A 34 3.63 12.63 1.14
C GLY A 34 5.06 12.07 1.20
N LEU A 35 5.24 10.77 0.95
CA LEU A 35 6.54 10.11 0.98
C LEU A 35 7.36 10.48 -0.26
N THR A 36 8.48 11.15 -0.02
CA THR A 36 9.51 11.47 -1.01
C THR A 36 10.78 10.64 -0.78
N THR A 37 11.75 10.77 -1.68
CA THR A 37 13.08 10.14 -1.55
C THR A 37 13.86 10.59 -0.32
N ALA A 38 13.52 11.75 0.28
CA ALA A 38 14.10 12.23 1.53
C ALA A 38 13.84 11.28 2.72
N HIS A 39 12.84 10.40 2.61
CA HIS A 39 12.51 9.40 3.63
C HIS A 39 13.28 8.09 3.47
N SER A 40 14.15 7.97 2.45
CA SER A 40 14.92 6.76 2.23
C SER A 40 15.93 6.54 3.36
N GLY A 41 15.99 5.31 3.88
CA GLY A 41 16.90 4.96 4.99
C GLY A 41 16.39 5.36 6.38
N ILE A 42 15.16 5.89 6.49
CA ILE A 42 14.51 6.07 7.79
C ILE A 42 14.34 4.71 8.48
N ASP A 43 14.68 4.71 9.77
CA ASP A 43 14.48 3.56 10.65
C ASP A 43 12.99 3.45 11.03
N MET A 44 12.34 2.39 10.52
CA MET A 44 10.91 2.14 10.74
C MET A 44 10.57 1.63 12.14
N THR A 45 11.56 1.37 13.00
CA THR A 45 11.33 1.00 14.41
C THR A 45 11.28 2.23 15.34
N LYS A 46 11.38 3.43 14.78
CA LYS A 46 11.30 4.71 15.50
C LYS A 46 9.92 5.34 15.28
N ASN A 47 9.82 6.67 15.37
CA ASN A 47 8.56 7.39 15.47
C ASN A 47 8.22 8.29 14.27
N VAL A 48 9.03 8.30 13.19
CA VAL A 48 8.77 9.16 12.02
C VAL A 48 7.86 8.48 11.02
N ILE A 49 8.20 7.25 10.61
CA ILE A 49 7.37 6.35 9.80
C ILE A 49 7.51 5.00 10.46
N PHE A 50 6.41 4.36 10.83
CA PHE A 50 6.44 3.13 11.60
C PHE A 50 5.25 2.24 11.28
N LEU A 51 5.29 1.01 11.79
CA LEU A 51 4.21 0.05 11.67
C LEU A 51 3.61 -0.18 13.04
N GLU A 52 2.28 -0.13 13.12
CA GLU A 52 1.50 -0.41 14.32
C GLU A 52 0.78 -1.76 14.15
N ASP A 53 0.68 -2.52 15.24
CA ASP A 53 -0.22 -3.68 15.31
C ASP A 53 -1.54 -3.23 15.91
N ASP A 54 -2.58 -3.16 15.08
CA ASP A 54 -3.95 -2.83 15.46
C ASP A 54 -4.75 -4.08 15.91
N GLY A 55 -4.09 -5.24 16.01
CA GLY A 55 -4.71 -6.52 16.32
C GLY A 55 -5.43 -7.17 15.13
N TYR A 56 -5.39 -6.58 13.94
CA TYR A 56 -6.06 -7.10 12.76
C TYR A 56 -5.54 -8.48 12.37
N LYS A 57 -6.46 -9.41 12.13
CA LYS A 57 -6.15 -10.75 11.59
C LYS A 57 -6.63 -10.81 10.14
N PRO A 58 -5.72 -10.91 9.15
CA PRO A 58 -6.13 -10.98 7.77
C PRO A 58 -6.89 -12.28 7.51
N GLY A 59 -7.87 -12.21 6.61
CA GLY A 59 -8.53 -13.39 6.08
C GLY A 59 -7.61 -14.23 5.19
N LYS A 60 -8.19 -14.92 4.21
CA LYS A 60 -7.44 -15.76 3.28
C LYS A 60 -6.40 -14.94 2.51
N ILE A 61 -5.13 -15.34 2.63
CA ILE A 61 -4.04 -14.78 1.82
C ILE A 61 -3.87 -15.60 0.54
N ILE A 62 -3.80 -14.92 -0.60
CA ILE A 62 -3.51 -15.53 -1.90
C ILE A 62 -2.17 -15.05 -2.45
N ARG A 63 -1.55 -15.90 -3.29
CA ARG A 63 -0.23 -15.68 -3.88
C ARG A 63 -0.35 -15.56 -5.39
N THR A 64 0.24 -14.53 -5.96
CA THR A 64 0.15 -14.19 -7.39
C THR A 64 1.50 -13.79 -7.95
N GLU A 65 1.60 -13.67 -9.27
CA GLU A 65 2.76 -13.05 -9.92
C GLU A 65 2.93 -11.60 -9.46
N ARG A 66 4.18 -11.11 -9.43
CA ARG A 66 4.47 -9.69 -9.21
C ARG A 66 4.12 -8.89 -10.47
N ILE A 67 3.73 -7.64 -10.28
CA ILE A 67 3.33 -6.73 -11.36
C ILE A 67 4.56 -5.93 -11.84
N GLY A 68 4.67 -5.71 -13.15
CA GLY A 68 5.69 -4.83 -13.72
C GLY A 68 7.09 -5.44 -13.86
N ILE A 69 7.21 -6.77 -13.78
CA ILE A 69 8.49 -7.48 -13.97
C ILE A 69 8.44 -8.35 -15.23
N LYS A 70 9.59 -8.48 -15.91
CA LYS A 70 9.75 -9.40 -17.05
C LYS A 70 10.22 -10.79 -16.59
N ASN A 71 11.18 -10.84 -15.68
CA ASN A 71 11.82 -12.08 -15.21
C ASN A 71 11.28 -12.52 -13.86
N GLY A 72 11.12 -13.83 -13.65
CA GLY A 72 10.64 -14.39 -12.38
C GLY A 72 9.15 -14.18 -12.14
N ARG A 73 8.34 -14.17 -13.21
CA ARG A 73 6.87 -14.08 -13.17
C ARG A 73 6.22 -15.35 -12.62
N ASP A 74 6.82 -16.49 -12.94
CA ASP A 74 6.51 -17.83 -12.41
C ASP A 74 6.54 -17.86 -10.87
N LYS A 75 7.33 -16.99 -10.25
CA LYS A 75 7.43 -16.88 -8.81
C LYS A 75 6.25 -16.10 -8.24
N LYS A 76 5.37 -16.80 -7.52
CA LYS A 76 4.22 -16.25 -6.79
C LYS A 76 4.65 -15.54 -5.50
N TRP A 77 5.37 -14.43 -5.64
CA TRP A 77 5.95 -13.61 -4.57
C TRP A 77 5.19 -12.31 -4.29
N ARG A 78 3.99 -12.17 -4.82
CA ARG A 78 3.05 -11.11 -4.41
C ARG A 78 1.95 -11.74 -3.56
N PHE A 79 1.67 -11.12 -2.42
CA PHE A 79 0.70 -11.59 -1.44
C PHE A 79 -0.41 -10.54 -1.29
N LEU A 80 -1.65 -10.99 -1.20
CA LEU A 80 -2.82 -10.12 -1.01
C LEU A 80 -3.91 -10.85 -0.23
N ILE A 81 -4.75 -10.07 0.45
CA ILE A 81 -5.96 -10.55 1.11
C ILE A 81 -7.02 -10.80 0.03
N ASP A 82 -7.54 -12.02 -0.06
CA ASP A 82 -8.59 -12.40 -1.00
C ASP A 82 -9.86 -11.58 -0.75
N GLY A 83 -10.48 -11.04 -1.79
CA GLY A 83 -11.69 -10.22 -1.67
C GLY A 83 -11.44 -8.74 -1.31
N ASN A 84 -10.23 -8.33 -0.95
CA ASN A 84 -9.97 -6.95 -0.54
C ASN A 84 -10.09 -5.97 -1.74
N LYS A 85 -10.99 -4.99 -1.62
CA LYS A 85 -11.35 -4.01 -2.68
C LYS A 85 -10.28 -2.94 -2.92
N PHE A 86 -9.33 -2.79 -2.01
CA PHE A 86 -8.25 -1.81 -2.07
C PHE A 86 -6.98 -2.34 -2.76
N VAL A 87 -7.02 -3.57 -3.28
CA VAL A 87 -5.92 -4.15 -4.04
C VAL A 87 -5.93 -3.63 -5.49
N SER A 88 -4.76 -3.23 -5.96
CA SER A 88 -4.57 -2.53 -7.24
C SER A 88 -4.94 -3.36 -8.48
N LYS A 89 -4.53 -4.63 -8.49
CA LYS A 89 -4.80 -5.65 -9.50
C LYS A 89 -4.74 -7.02 -8.83
N ARG A 90 -5.63 -7.93 -9.20
CA ARG A 90 -5.50 -9.35 -8.82
C ARG A 90 -4.43 -10.02 -9.65
#